data_AF-A0A924JWZ0-F1
#
_entry.id   AF-A0A924JWZ0-F1
#
_cell.length_a   1.000
_cell.length_b   1.000
_cell.length_c   1.000
_cell.angle_alpha   90.00
_cell.angle_beta   90.00
_cell.angle_gamma   90.00
#
_symmetry.space_group_name_H-M   'P 1'
#
loop_
_entity.id
_entity.type
_entity.pdbx_description
1 polymer ?
#
loop_
_entity_poly.entity_id
_entity_poly.type
_entity_poly.pdbx_seq_one_letter_code
_entity_poly.pdbx_strand_id
1 'polypeptide(L)'
;MRCFTCAPDDPSPVAITSVAVGVATVAAQMSTATAAEVIAGVAGASARREHDRRSQGRERRIRQSQPMWGGLILALTDDPQTTKAWAVGAEEEERLGRRLDNLAGENIRVLHDRRIPRTRANLDHIVVAP
;
A
#
# COMPACT_ATOMS: atom_id res chain seq x y z
N MET A 1 -12.85 15.92 -25.50
CA MET A 1 -12.18 14.92 -24.65
C MET A 1 -12.55 13.54 -25.16
N ARG A 2 -11.59 12.81 -25.76
CA ARG A 2 -11.78 11.44 -26.25
C ARG A 2 -11.11 10.49 -25.25
N CYS A 3 -11.85 9.50 -24.75
CA CYS A 3 -11.23 8.37 -24.06
C CYS A 3 -10.43 7.56 -25.08
N PHE A 4 -9.19 7.23 -24.74
CA PHE A 4 -8.39 6.28 -25.51
C PHE A 4 -8.95 4.88 -25.21
N THR A 5 -9.42 4.19 -26.23
CA THR A 5 -9.89 2.80 -26.13
C THR A 5 -8.73 1.89 -25.71
N CYS A 6 -8.97 1.03 -24.72
CA CYS A 6 -8.06 -0.05 -24.37
C CYS A 6 -7.90 -0.98 -25.58
N ALA A 7 -6.67 -1.11 -26.06
CA ALA A 7 -6.31 -2.21 -26.95
C ALA A 7 -6.40 -3.53 -26.15
N PRO A 8 -6.75 -4.65 -26.78
CA PRO A 8 -6.69 -5.95 -26.11
C PRO A 8 -5.24 -6.24 -25.67
N ASP A 9 -5.10 -6.76 -24.45
CA ASP A 9 -3.82 -7.11 -23.82
C ASP A 9 -3.05 -8.12 -24.67
N ASP A 10 -1.99 -7.65 -25.35
CA ASP A 10 -0.89 -8.51 -25.76
C ASP A 10 -0.01 -8.77 -24.52
N PRO A 11 0.25 -10.03 -24.13
CA PRO A 11 1.19 -10.35 -23.06
C PRO A 11 2.62 -10.13 -23.56
N SER A 12 3.01 -8.87 -23.69
CA SER A 12 4.41 -8.49 -23.90
C SER A 12 5.15 -8.73 -22.58
N PRO A 13 6.19 -9.59 -22.56
CA PRO A 13 6.99 -9.77 -21.36
C PRO A 13 7.78 -8.48 -21.11
N VAL A 14 7.36 -7.70 -20.11
CA VAL A 14 8.17 -6.61 -19.58
C VAL A 14 9.42 -7.25 -18.99
N ALA A 15 10.52 -7.17 -19.73
CA ALA A 15 11.81 -7.66 -19.30
C ALA A 15 12.28 -6.86 -18.08
N ILE A 16 12.23 -7.51 -16.92
CA ILE A 16 12.82 -6.99 -15.69
C ILE A 16 14.33 -7.21 -15.81
N THR A 17 15.09 -6.16 -16.12
CA THR A 17 16.55 -6.24 -16.21
C THR A 17 17.13 -6.35 -14.80
N SER A 18 17.41 -7.57 -14.34
CA SER A 18 18.19 -7.80 -13.13
C SER A 18 19.66 -7.52 -13.40
N VAL A 19 20.21 -6.45 -12.82
CA VAL A 19 21.65 -6.19 -12.84
C VAL A 19 22.30 -7.06 -11.78
N ALA A 20 23.03 -8.09 -12.19
CA ALA A 20 23.83 -8.92 -11.30
C ALA A 20 25.05 -8.12 -10.81
N VAL A 21 25.00 -7.61 -9.59
CA VAL A 21 26.18 -7.09 -8.89
C VAL A 21 26.88 -8.28 -8.24
N GLY A 22 28.16 -8.50 -8.58
CA GLY A 22 28.93 -9.67 -8.19
C GLY A 22 28.94 -9.92 -6.69
N VAL A 23 28.35 -11.05 -6.28
CA VAL A 23 28.29 -11.54 -4.91
C VAL A 23 29.50 -12.45 -4.67
N ALA A 24 30.67 -11.87 -4.42
CA ALA A 24 31.80 -12.62 -3.91
C ALA A 24 32.50 -11.79 -2.85
N THR A 25 32.54 -12.30 -1.63
CA THR A 25 33.30 -11.80 -0.46
C THR A 25 32.51 -10.99 0.60
N VAL A 26 31.33 -11.47 1.04
CA VAL A 26 30.80 -11.07 2.38
C VAL A 26 30.21 -12.26 3.18
N ALA A 27 30.42 -13.50 2.76
CA ALA A 27 29.77 -14.68 3.35
C ALA A 27 30.27 -15.09 4.76
N ALA A 28 31.29 -14.44 5.33
CA ALA A 28 31.96 -14.96 6.52
C ALA A 28 31.58 -14.28 7.86
N GLN A 29 30.70 -13.28 7.88
CA GLN A 29 30.40 -12.53 9.12
C GLN A 29 28.92 -12.19 9.29
N MET A 30 28.03 -13.20 9.34
CA MET A 30 26.61 -12.99 9.70
C MET A 30 26.07 -14.00 10.71
N SER A 31 26.93 -14.82 11.32
CA SER A 31 26.52 -15.73 12.38
C SER A 31 26.62 -15.03 13.72
N THR A 32 25.50 -14.95 14.45
CA THR A 32 25.27 -14.29 15.76
C THR A 32 24.57 -12.91 15.77
N ALA A 33 23.82 -12.57 14.71
CA ALA A 33 22.68 -11.68 14.96
C ALA A 33 21.55 -12.51 15.58
N THR A 34 21.36 -12.40 16.89
CA THR A 34 20.12 -12.83 17.57
C THR A 34 18.94 -12.44 16.68
N ALA A 35 18.06 -13.39 16.36
CA ALA A 35 16.90 -13.18 15.52
C ALA A 35 16.01 -12.08 16.11
N ALA A 36 16.31 -10.83 15.79
CA ALA A 36 15.47 -9.70 16.09
C ALA A 36 14.17 -9.96 15.33
N GLU A 37 13.07 -10.09 16.06
CA GLU A 37 11.74 -10.25 15.49
C GLU A 37 11.50 -9.09 14.53
N VAL A 38 11.46 -9.39 13.23
CA VAL A 38 11.23 -8.38 12.19
C VAL A 38 9.75 -8.01 12.27
N ILE A 39 9.47 -6.84 12.85
CA ILE A 39 8.12 -6.28 12.85
C ILE A 39 7.79 -5.85 11.41
N ALA A 40 7.19 -6.76 10.64
CA ALA A 40 6.87 -6.59 9.23
C ALA A 40 5.86 -5.46 8.97
N GLY A 41 5.08 -5.04 9.98
CA GLY A 41 4.02 -4.03 9.79
C GLY A 41 2.82 -4.59 9.03
N VAL A 42 1.83 -3.75 8.72
CA VAL A 42 0.60 -4.15 8.02
C VAL A 42 0.50 -3.35 6.73
N ALA A 43 0.37 -4.05 5.60
CA ALA A 43 0.17 -3.43 4.29
C ALA A 43 -1.07 -2.53 4.27
N GLY A 44 -0.98 -1.35 3.66
CA GLY A 44 -2.12 -0.44 3.52
C GLY A 44 -2.58 0.24 4.80
N ALA A 45 -1.93 0.02 5.95
CA ALA A 45 -2.42 0.52 7.23
C ALA A 45 -2.47 2.05 7.29
N SER A 46 -1.53 2.76 6.66
CA SER A 46 -1.55 4.22 6.56
C SER A 46 -2.62 4.74 5.60
N ALA A 47 -2.78 4.10 4.44
CA ALA A 47 -3.83 4.44 3.47
C ALA A 47 -5.24 4.24 4.06
N ARG A 48 -5.46 3.13 4.78
CA ARG A 48 -6.70 2.82 5.50
C ARG A 48 -7.04 3.88 6.54
N ARG A 49 -6.06 4.24 7.40
CA ARG A 49 -6.23 5.29 8.43
C ARG A 49 -6.62 6.63 7.80
N GLU A 50 -6.03 6.98 6.66
CA GLU A 50 -6.32 8.26 6.00
C GLU A 50 -7.70 8.27 5.32
N HIS A 51 -8.11 7.16 4.72
CA HIS A 51 -9.47 6.98 4.22
C HIS A 51 -10.49 7.16 5.35
N ASP A 52 -10.32 6.45 6.47
CA ASP A 52 -11.25 6.49 7.59
C ASP A 52 -11.34 7.88 8.21
N ARG A 53 -10.19 8.58 8.34
CA ARG A 53 -10.15 9.96 8.81
C ARG A 53 -10.95 10.90 7.91
N ARG A 54 -10.87 10.74 6.58
CA ARG A 54 -11.60 11.56 5.62
C ARG A 54 -13.10 11.25 5.63
N SER A 55 -13.49 9.98 5.66
CA SER A 55 -14.88 9.57 5.73
C SER A 55 -15.58 10.03 7.00
N GLN A 56 -14.94 9.87 8.16
CA GLN A 56 -15.48 10.37 9.44
C GLN A 56 -15.60 11.89 9.47
N GLY A 57 -14.64 12.62 8.86
CA GLY A 57 -14.72 14.08 8.74
C GLY A 57 -15.89 14.56 7.88
N ARG A 58 -16.16 13.87 6.76
CA ARG A 58 -17.29 14.15 5.87
C ARG A 58 -18.62 13.88 6.56
N GLU A 59 -18.74 12.71 7.17
CA GLU A 59 -19.95 12.29 7.89
C GLU A 59 -20.31 13.28 9.01
N ARG A 60 -19.32 13.72 9.79
CA ARG A 60 -19.52 14.74 10.83
C ARG A 60 -20.02 16.06 10.25
N ARG A 61 -19.45 16.56 9.15
CA ARG A 61 -19.90 17.81 8.51
C ARG A 61 -21.33 17.69 7.99
N ILE A 62 -21.68 16.59 7.35
CA ILE A 62 -23.01 16.39 6.76
C ILE A 62 -24.07 16.27 7.86
N ARG A 63 -23.79 15.55 8.95
CA ARG A 63 -24.69 15.49 10.10
C ARG A 63 -24.84 16.82 10.83
N GLN A 64 -23.77 17.62 10.92
CA GLN A 64 -23.83 18.95 11.54
C GLN A 64 -24.59 19.97 10.68
N SER A 65 -24.40 19.95 9.36
CA SER A 65 -25.07 20.89 8.47
C SER A 65 -26.52 20.52 8.20
N GLN A 66 -26.85 19.22 8.20
CA GLN A 66 -28.19 18.72 7.93
C GLN A 66 -28.61 17.65 8.95
N PRO A 67 -29.08 18.05 10.15
CA PRO A 67 -29.40 17.13 11.24
C PRO A 67 -30.51 16.13 10.91
N MET A 68 -31.50 16.54 10.10
CA MET A 68 -32.69 15.73 9.77
C MET A 68 -32.48 14.82 8.56
N TRP A 69 -31.72 15.29 7.55
CA TRP A 69 -31.57 14.58 6.27
C TRP A 69 -30.15 14.09 5.99
N GLY A 70 -29.20 14.33 6.92
CA GLY A 70 -27.79 14.02 6.72
C GLY A 70 -27.52 12.52 6.46
N GLY A 71 -28.31 11.63 7.06
CA GLY A 71 -28.24 10.19 6.77
C GLY A 71 -28.68 9.83 5.35
N LEU A 72 -29.75 10.46 4.87
CA LEU A 72 -30.27 10.25 3.51
C LEU A 72 -29.29 10.80 2.45
N ILE A 73 -28.70 11.96 2.71
CA ILE A 73 -27.67 12.56 1.85
C ILE A 73 -26.44 11.66 1.77
N LEU A 74 -26.02 11.06 2.89
CA LEU A 74 -24.90 10.11 2.89
C LEU A 74 -25.21 8.86 2.07
N ALA A 75 -26.44 8.35 2.15
CA ALA A 75 -26.86 7.14 1.45
C ALA A 75 -27.01 7.34 -0.07
N LEU A 76 -27.41 8.53 -0.52
CA LEU A 76 -27.64 8.84 -1.93
C LEU A 76 -26.44 9.49 -2.63
N THR A 77 -25.48 10.04 -1.86
CA THR A 77 -24.35 10.78 -2.43
C THR A 77 -23.07 9.98 -2.32
N ASP A 78 -22.60 9.53 -3.47
CA ASP A 78 -21.29 8.91 -3.64
C ASP A 78 -20.16 9.70 -2.96
N ASP A 79 -19.14 8.97 -2.52
CA ASP A 79 -17.93 9.59 -2.00
C ASP A 79 -17.24 10.47 -3.06
N PRO A 80 -16.64 11.60 -2.64
CA PRO A 80 -15.85 12.43 -3.54
C PRO A 80 -14.79 11.58 -4.25
N GLN A 81 -14.56 11.84 -5.54
CA GLN A 81 -13.58 11.09 -6.35
C GLN A 81 -12.20 10.99 -5.70
N THR A 82 -11.78 12.02 -4.96
CA THR A 82 -10.53 12.00 -4.18
C THR A 82 -10.54 10.98 -3.06
N THR A 83 -11.68 10.75 -2.39
CA THR A 83 -11.83 9.73 -1.33
C THR A 83 -11.90 8.33 -1.92
N LYS A 84 -12.61 8.16 -3.03
CA LYS A 84 -12.63 6.89 -3.79
C LYS A 84 -11.22 6.48 -4.25
N ALA A 85 -10.41 7.43 -4.72
CA ALA A 85 -9.02 7.16 -5.09
C ALA A 85 -8.17 6.65 -3.91
N TRP A 86 -8.37 7.16 -2.69
CA TRP A 86 -7.72 6.63 -1.49
C TRP A 86 -8.23 5.25 -1.10
N ALA A 87 -9.53 4.98 -1.24
CA ALA A 87 -10.11 3.67 -0.97
C ALA A 87 -9.55 2.60 -1.90
N VAL A 88 -9.54 2.88 -3.21
CA VAL A 88 -8.99 1.98 -4.24
C VAL A 88 -7.49 1.79 -4.04
N GLY A 89 -6.75 2.86 -3.75
CA GLY A 89 -5.32 2.77 -3.45
C GLY A 89 -5.03 1.86 -2.25
N ALA A 90 -5.79 1.99 -1.17
CA ALA A 90 -5.64 1.14 0.02
C ALA A 90 -5.97 -0.34 -0.26
N GLU A 91 -6.98 -0.62 -1.08
CA GLU A 91 -7.36 -1.99 -1.44
C GLU A 91 -6.27 -2.69 -2.28
N GLU A 92 -5.71 -1.97 -3.26
CA GLU A 92 -4.62 -2.51 -4.08
C GLU A 92 -3.35 -2.73 -3.26
N GLU A 93 -3.04 -1.84 -2.31
CA GLU A 93 -1.91 -2.01 -1.40
C GLU A 93 -2.09 -3.23 -0.46
N GLU A 94 -3.28 -3.43 0.10
CA GLU A 94 -3.59 -4.62 0.91
C GLU A 94 -3.54 -5.91 0.08
N ARG A 95 -3.97 -5.87 -1.18
CA ARG A 95 -3.88 -7.02 -2.09
C ARG A 95 -2.44 -7.34 -2.45
N LEU A 96 -1.62 -6.33 -2.71
CA LEU A 96 -0.19 -6.49 -2.98
C LEU A 96 0.53 -7.01 -1.73
N GLY A 97 0.26 -6.44 -0.57
CA GLY A 97 0.78 -6.89 0.72
C GLY A 97 0.57 -8.38 0.96
N ARG A 98 -0.68 -8.86 0.82
CA ARG A 98 -1.01 -10.28 0.97
C ARG A 98 -0.23 -11.19 0.00
N ARG A 99 0.01 -10.73 -1.23
CA ARG A 99 0.81 -11.49 -2.20
C ARG A 99 2.28 -11.56 -1.78
N LEU A 100 2.82 -10.46 -1.24
CA LEU A 100 4.19 -10.42 -0.72
C LEU A 100 4.33 -11.28 0.55
N ASP A 101 3.34 -11.28 1.43
CA ASP A 101 3.30 -12.15 2.61
C ASP A 101 3.37 -13.64 2.22
N ASN A 102 2.68 -14.03 1.15
CA ASN A 102 2.75 -15.41 0.63
C ASN A 102 4.12 -15.78 0.07
N LEU A 103 4.93 -14.79 -0.34
CA LEU A 103 6.29 -14.99 -0.81
C LEU A 103 7.32 -14.88 0.32
N ALA A 104 6.93 -14.35 1.48
CA ALA A 104 7.80 -14.25 2.64
C ALA A 104 8.17 -15.66 3.13
N GLY A 105 9.46 -15.85 3.42
CA GLY A 105 9.99 -17.16 3.78
C GLY A 105 11.43 -17.05 4.25
N GLU A 106 12.14 -18.17 4.32
CA GLU A 106 13.50 -18.23 4.88
C GLU A 106 14.47 -17.26 4.19
N ASN A 107 14.33 -17.10 2.88
CA ASN A 107 15.21 -16.27 2.04
C ASN A 107 14.62 -14.92 1.64
N ILE A 108 13.31 -14.70 1.84
CA ILE A 108 12.62 -13.48 1.43
C ILE A 108 12.04 -12.81 2.67
N ARG A 109 12.45 -11.57 2.95
CA ARG A 109 11.92 -10.74 4.03
C ARG A 109 11.10 -9.59 3.44
N VAL A 110 9.92 -9.37 3.98
CA VAL A 110 9.00 -8.31 3.55
C VAL A 110 8.74 -7.38 4.74
N LEU A 111 8.82 -6.07 4.50
CA LEU A 111 8.46 -5.03 5.44
C LEU A 111 7.47 -4.06 4.78
N HIS A 112 6.39 -3.75 5.48
CA HIS A 112 5.31 -2.85 5.05
C HIS A 112 5.31 -1.54 5.87
N ASP A 113 4.72 -0.49 5.30
CA ASP A 113 4.39 0.79 5.95
C ASP A 113 5.58 1.40 6.71
N ARG A 114 6.69 1.66 6.00
CA ARG A 114 7.93 2.20 6.57
C ARG A 114 8.03 3.71 6.36
N ARG A 115 7.99 4.45 7.47
CA ARG A 115 8.17 5.91 7.45
C ARG A 115 9.63 6.28 7.14
N ILE A 116 9.83 7.23 6.23
CA ILE A 116 11.14 7.80 5.95
C ILE A 116 11.49 8.84 7.03
N PRO A 117 12.62 8.68 7.76
CA PRO A 117 13.05 9.66 8.76
C PRO A 117 13.16 11.06 8.17
N ARG A 118 12.80 12.07 8.96
CA ARG A 118 12.84 13.50 8.59
C ARG A 118 11.87 13.91 7.47
N THR A 119 10.99 13.03 6.99
CA THR A 119 9.97 13.38 5.99
C THR A 119 8.55 12.98 6.42
N ARG A 120 7.58 13.39 5.59
CA ARG A 120 6.17 12.95 5.67
C ARG A 120 5.86 11.82 4.69
N ALA A 121 6.84 11.36 3.92
CA ALA A 121 6.68 10.29 2.95
C ALA A 121 6.76 8.93 3.63
N ASN A 122 6.11 7.95 3.01
CA ASN A 122 6.05 6.57 3.44
C ASN A 122 6.54 5.66 2.31
N LEU A 123 7.13 4.54 2.70
CA LEU A 123 7.47 3.44 1.80
C LEU A 123 6.51 2.30 2.08
N ASP A 124 5.72 1.94 1.08
CA ASP A 124 4.60 1.04 1.30
C ASP A 124 5.10 -0.40 1.51
N HIS A 125 6.03 -0.89 0.68
CA HIS A 125 6.63 -2.22 0.81
C HIS A 125 8.14 -2.23 0.50
N ILE A 126 8.90 -3.00 1.28
CA ILE A 126 10.32 -3.30 1.08
C ILE A 126 10.49 -4.81 1.08
N VAL A 127 11.07 -5.36 0.01
CA VAL A 127 11.35 -6.79 -0.13
C VAL A 127 12.85 -6.98 -0.24
N VAL A 128 13.39 -7.87 0.59
CA VAL A 128 14.80 -8.28 0.55
C VAL A 128 14.84 -9.75 0.20
N ALA A 129 15.54 -10.09 -0.89
CA ALA A 129 15.76 -11.44 -1.39
C ALA A 129 17.27 -11.66 -1.63
N PRO A 130 17.74 -12.91 -1.77
CA PRO A 130 19.16 -13.24 -1.95
C PRO A 130 19.75 -12.73 -3.28
#